data_AF-A0A0A8K6J3-F1
#
_entry.id   AF-A0A0A8K6J3-F1
#
_cell.length_a   1.000
_cell.length_b   1.000
_cell.length_c   1.000
_cell.angle_alpha   90.00
_cell.angle_beta   90.00
_cell.angle_gamma   90.00
#
_symmetry.space_group_name_H-M   'P 1'
#
loop_
_entity.id
_entity.type
_entity.pdbx_description
1 polymer ?
#
loop_
_entity_poly.entity_id
_entity_poly.type
_entity_poly.pdbx_seq_one_letter_code
_entity_poly.pdbx_strand_id
1 'polypeptide(L)'
;MIHGNATGADALAGFWAIAVGVPILAFAADWNKHGRAAGPIRNKQMLDEGKPDLVIAFPGGRGTANMVRQARERGVEVVEVK
;
A
#
# COMPACT_ATOMS: atom_id res chain seq x y z
N MET A 1 3.84 5.02 -8.95
CA MET A 1 2.68 4.65 -8.10
C MET A 1 2.96 3.30 -7.46
N ILE A 2 2.81 3.18 -6.13
CA ILE A 2 3.02 1.92 -5.40
C ILE A 2 1.72 1.52 -4.72
N HIS A 3 1.23 0.30 -4.91
CA HIS A 3 -0.02 -0.17 -4.30
C HIS A 3 0.00 -1.65 -3.95
N GLY A 4 -0.95 -2.09 -3.13
CA GLY A 4 -1.02 -3.46 -2.61
C GLY A 4 -1.76 -4.49 -3.45
N ASN A 5 -2.19 -4.11 -4.65
CA ASN A 5 -2.91 -4.98 -5.58
C ASN A 5 -4.17 -5.60 -4.94
N ALA A 6 -4.80 -4.86 -4.03
CA ALA A 6 -6.10 -5.22 -3.46
C ALA A 6 -7.24 -4.59 -4.27
N THR A 7 -8.47 -4.97 -3.96
CA THR A 7 -9.66 -4.28 -4.47
C THR A 7 -9.81 -2.89 -3.83
N GLY A 8 -10.66 -2.03 -4.42
CA GLY A 8 -10.91 -0.69 -3.89
C GLY A 8 -9.80 0.29 -4.23
N ALA A 9 -9.22 0.97 -3.22
CA ALA A 9 -8.27 2.06 -3.42
C ALA A 9 -7.05 1.66 -4.26
N ASP A 10 -6.50 0.47 -4.03
CA ASP A 10 -5.34 -0.05 -4.79
C ASP A 10 -5.67 -0.23 -6.28
N ALA A 11 -6.84 -0.81 -6.60
CA ALA A 11 -7.29 -1.00 -7.97
C ALA A 11 -7.52 0.34 -8.68
N LEU A 12 -8.15 1.30 -8.00
CA LEU A 12 -8.36 2.66 -8.52
C LEU A 12 -7.04 3.39 -8.75
N ALA A 13 -6.08 3.27 -7.83
CA ALA A 13 -4.74 3.84 -7.98
C ALA A 13 -3.99 3.24 -9.19
N GLY A 14 -4.14 1.93 -9.41
CA GLY A 14 -3.63 1.24 -10.59
C GLY A 14 -4.25 1.76 -11.89
N PHE A 15 -5.58 1.85 -11.97
CA PHE A 15 -6.26 2.39 -13.16
C PHE A 15 -5.88 3.84 -13.45
N TRP A 16 -5.82 4.68 -12.42
CA TRP A 16 -5.38 6.06 -12.57
C TRP A 16 -3.96 6.13 -13.13
N ALA A 17 -3.03 5.37 -12.55
CA ALA A 17 -1.63 5.37 -12.99
C ALA A 17 -1.47 4.89 -14.44
N ILE A 18 -2.25 3.89 -14.87
CA ILE A 18 -2.32 3.48 -16.29
C ILE A 18 -2.82 4.64 -17.15
N ALA A 19 -3.94 5.26 -16.78
CA ALA A 19 -4.57 6.31 -17.57
C ALA A 19 -3.67 7.54 -17.76
N VAL A 20 -2.82 7.86 -16.78
CA VAL A 20 -1.91 9.02 -16.83
C VAL A 20 -0.47 8.67 -17.21
N GLY A 21 -0.17 7.39 -17.50
CA GLY A 21 1.17 6.94 -17.90
C GLY A 21 2.22 6.93 -16.78
N VAL A 22 1.80 6.82 -15.52
CA VAL A 22 2.72 6.72 -14.37
C VAL A 22 3.13 5.25 -14.15
N PRO A 23 4.44 4.95 -14.00
CA PRO A 23 4.90 3.58 -13.70
C PRO A 23 4.27 3.01 -12.42
N ILE A 24 3.91 1.73 -12.46
CA ILE A 24 3.25 1.02 -11.38
C ILE A 24 4.18 -0.04 -10.79
N LEU A 25 4.27 -0.05 -9.46
CA LEU A 25 4.89 -1.12 -8.70
C LEU A 25 3.83 -1.73 -7.76
N ALA A 26 3.31 -2.88 -8.15
CA ALA A 26 2.22 -3.56 -7.45
C ALA A 26 2.77 -4.69 -6.56
N PHE A 27 2.33 -4.75 -5.32
CA PHE A 27 2.73 -5.77 -4.35
C PHE A 27 1.53 -6.61 -3.92
N ALA A 28 1.37 -7.81 -4.47
CA ALA A 28 0.29 -8.71 -4.10
C ALA A 28 0.58 -9.42 -2.75
N ALA A 29 -0.44 -9.54 -1.90
CA ALA A 29 -0.33 -10.30 -0.67
C ALA A 29 -0.47 -11.82 -0.94
N ASP A 30 0.49 -12.61 -0.45
CA ASP A 30 0.46 -14.07 -0.55
C ASP A 30 -0.38 -14.68 0.58
N TRP A 31 -1.71 -14.63 0.40
CA TRP A 31 -2.68 -15.16 1.37
C TRP A 31 -2.57 -16.67 1.56
N ASN A 32 -2.17 -17.42 0.54
CA ASN A 32 -2.04 -18.87 0.62
C ASN A 32 -0.89 -19.26 1.54
N LYS A 33 0.24 -18.54 1.46
CA LYS A 33 1.42 -18.82 2.27
C LYS A 33 1.34 -18.26 3.69
N HIS A 34 0.80 -17.06 3.86
CA HIS A 34 0.90 -16.32 5.11
C HIS A 34 -0.43 -16.09 5.83
N GLY A 35 -1.55 -16.51 5.24
CA GLY A 35 -2.88 -16.33 5.81
C GLY A 35 -3.12 -14.88 6.22
N ARG A 36 -3.61 -14.66 7.44
CA ARG A 36 -3.95 -13.32 7.96
C ARG A 36 -2.74 -12.36 8.05
N ALA A 37 -1.52 -12.88 8.10
CA ALA A 37 -0.31 -12.07 8.14
C ALA A 37 0.13 -11.57 6.75
N ALA A 38 -0.46 -12.09 5.67
CA ALA A 38 -0.09 -11.73 4.30
C ALA A 38 -0.21 -10.22 4.03
N GLY A 39 -1.29 -9.58 4.52
CA GLY A 39 -1.49 -8.14 4.40
C GLY A 39 -0.37 -7.31 5.05
N PRO A 40 -0.11 -7.47 6.36
CA PRO A 40 0.99 -6.77 7.03
C PRO A 40 2.38 -7.05 6.44
N ILE A 41 2.66 -8.28 6.02
CA ILE A 41 3.92 -8.65 5.35
C ILE A 41 4.05 -7.90 4.03
N ARG A 42 3.01 -7.91 3.20
CA ARG A 42 2.98 -7.15 1.95
C ARG A 42 3.14 -5.64 2.20
N ASN A 43 2.49 -5.09 3.22
CA ASN A 43 2.63 -3.67 3.57
C ASN A 43 4.09 -3.33 3.91
N LYS A 44 4.77 -4.22 4.65
CA LYS A 44 6.20 -4.08 4.95
C LYS A 44 7.04 -4.09 3.67
N GLN A 45 6.79 -5.04 2.76
CA GLN A 45 7.51 -5.12 1.48
C GLN A 45 7.32 -3.87 0.62
N MET A 46 6.11 -3.32 0.55
CA MET A 46 5.86 -2.05 -0.16
C MET A 46 6.74 -0.91 0.35
N LEU A 47 6.98 -0.82 1.65
CA LEU A 47 7.82 0.22 2.25
C LEU A 47 9.32 -0.07 2.08
N ASP A 48 9.72 -1.32 2.32
CA ASP A 48 11.13 -1.73 2.33
C ASP A 48 11.73 -1.80 0.91
N GLU A 49 10.97 -2.36 -0.04
CA GLU A 49 11.40 -2.54 -1.43
C GLU A 49 10.99 -1.36 -2.31
N GLY A 50 9.76 -0.85 -2.11
CA GLY A 50 9.21 0.25 -2.89
C GLY A 50 9.75 1.63 -2.51
N LYS A 51 10.23 1.79 -1.27
CA LYS A 51 10.83 3.03 -0.74
C LYS A 51 10.05 4.31 -1.12
N PRO A 52 8.74 4.38 -0.82
CA PRO A 52 7.96 5.57 -1.14
C PRO A 52 8.40 6.76 -0.29
N ASP A 53 8.35 7.96 -0.88
CA ASP A 53 8.55 9.22 -0.15
C ASP A 53 7.28 9.64 0.63
N LEU A 54 6.11 9.23 0.16
CA LEU A 54 4.79 9.59 0.70
C LEU A 54 3.82 8.39 0.66
N VAL A 55 3.04 8.23 1.73
CA VAL A 55 1.89 7.32 1.80
C VAL A 55 0.60 8.14 1.86
N ILE A 56 -0.28 7.93 0.89
CA ILE A 56 -1.65 8.45 0.91
C ILE A 56 -2.57 7.36 1.46
N ALA A 57 -3.09 7.59 2.67
CA ALA A 57 -3.95 6.64 3.37
C ALA A 57 -5.43 7.04 3.23
N PHE A 58 -6.19 6.26 2.46
CA PHE A 58 -7.64 6.39 2.37
C PHE A 58 -8.33 5.75 3.58
N PRO A 59 -9.58 6.16 3.90
CA PRO A 59 -10.36 5.53 4.96
C PRO A 59 -10.42 4.01 4.78
N GLY A 60 -10.14 3.28 5.86
CA GLY A 60 -10.11 1.82 5.83
C GLY A 60 -9.92 1.21 7.21
N GLY A 61 -9.86 -0.12 7.24
CA GLY A 61 -9.78 -0.88 8.49
C GLY A 61 -8.36 -1.16 8.96
N ARG A 62 -8.19 -2.33 9.59
CA ARG A 62 -6.90 -2.79 10.16
C ARG A 62 -5.74 -2.81 9.17
N GLY A 63 -6.01 -3.06 7.88
CA GLY A 63 -4.97 -3.07 6.83
C GLY A 63 -4.36 -1.68 6.63
N THR A 64 -5.22 -0.66 6.47
CA THR A 64 -4.80 0.75 6.37
C THR A 64 -4.07 1.20 7.64
N ALA A 65 -4.66 0.94 8.82
CA ALA A 65 -4.03 1.31 10.09
C ALA A 65 -2.63 0.68 10.27
N ASN A 66 -2.44 -0.56 9.80
CA ASN A 66 -1.14 -1.22 9.80
C ASN A 66 -0.14 -0.55 8.85
N MET A 67 -0.56 -0.15 7.64
CA MET A 67 0.31 0.58 6.70
C MET A 67 0.74 1.93 7.30
N VAL A 68 -0.22 2.72 7.80
CA VAL A 68 0.04 4.04 8.42
C VAL A 68 1.06 3.92 9.55
N ARG A 69 0.88 2.93 10.45
CA ARG A 69 1.82 2.69 11.54
C ARG A 69 3.22 2.37 11.01
N GLN A 70 3.35 1.42 10.09
CA GLN A 70 4.64 0.99 9.55
C GLN A 70 5.37 2.08 8.77
N ALA A 71 4.64 2.95 8.07
CA ALA A 71 5.17 4.10 7.36
C ALA A 71 5.74 5.15 8.32
N ARG A 72 4.97 5.51 9.36
CA ARG A 72 5.41 6.43 10.42
C ARG A 72 6.63 5.92 11.17
N GLU A 73 6.67 4.62 11.50
CA GLU A 73 7.84 3.98 12.13
C GLU A 73 9.12 4.08 11.28
N ARG A 74 8.98 4.21 9.95
CA ARG A 74 10.10 4.37 8.99
C ARG A 74 10.39 5.82 8.64
N GLY A 75 9.69 6.78 9.23
CA GLY A 75 9.82 8.20 8.91
C GLY A 75 9.28 8.58 7.53
N VAL A 76 8.44 7.74 6.90
CA VAL A 76 7.76 8.08 5.64
C VAL A 76 6.58 8.98 5.95
N GLU A 77 6.42 10.04 5.17
CA GLU A 77 5.30 10.97 5.33
C GLU A 77 3.96 10.25 5.07
N VAL A 78 2.95 10.56 5.88
CA VAL A 78 1.61 9.98 5.74
C VAL A 78 0.57 11.09 5.68
N VAL A 79 -0.18 11.13 4.58
CA VAL A 79 -1.37 11.96 4.41
C VAL A 79 -2.61 11.08 4.53
N GLU A 80 -3.40 11.30 5.58
CA GLU A 80 -4.68 10.61 5.77
C GLU A 80 -5.81 11.43 5.13
N VAL A 81 -6.50 10.83 4.16
CA VAL A 81 -7.64 11.46 3.47
C VAL A 81 -8.92 11.17 4.25
N LYS A 82 -9.75 12.19 4.47
CA LYS A 82 -11.02 12.11 5.18
C LYS A 82 -12.19 11.97 4.22
#